data_AF-I3I9G7-F1
#
_entry.id   AF-I3I9G7-F1
#
_cell.length_a   1.000
_cell.length_b   1.000
_cell.length_c   1.000
_cell.angle_alpha   90.00
_cell.angle_beta   90.00
_cell.angle_gamma   90.00
#
_symmetry.space_group_name_H-M   'P 1'
#
loop_
_entity.id
_entity.type
_entity.pdbx_description
1 polymer ?
#
loop_
_entity_poly.entity_id
_entity_poly.type
_entity_poly.pdbx_seq_one_letter_code
_entity_poly.pdbx_strand_id
1 'polypeptide(L)'
;MQQTNLIIAIITPFLLLLVASIALLMSVVRQKKIMRLQQQKLREFIDAIQNSNGPLPTPAKPYKQFIYEQVELTQDRFNLLAPRSDIAGIQPSDVPLNQRIVALRYAFLRAEELGTTAVQGSEGYWDIFQQTLEPLLQGPQELHEGSNSEELDTYKKRVGNLEKFKKMFFDLEKRWDETQTNAQQHYNELYAMADEMADKERYEYLLGQYNDSYNSMNQHIRSTNAAITGRPIENKTINIVRQDPRAAEEIMKLRNVAADQYRVISNLQRKLEEAVTAEEKDLVIKELEQQLQRQIRFVQESDTCVQLLEEELTKANEKIAIQEGQIDNDHQLEEENLRIKETLHSFTHESKSLLENIEELEKENDQLKNSSQKQNKESNQQPDDHFHTELVELRKEYAELEAKYLELKFK
;
A
#
# COMPACT_ATOMS: atom_id res chain seq x y z
N MET A 1 38.87 53.85 -4.23
CA MET A 1 38.11 52.57 -4.22
C MET A 1 38.76 51.46 -3.37
N GLN A 2 40.09 51.42 -3.17
CA GLN A 2 40.70 50.37 -2.34
C GLN A 2 40.41 50.52 -0.82
N GLN A 3 40.32 51.75 -0.29
CA GLN A 3 40.04 51.98 1.13
C GLN A 3 38.60 51.62 1.54
N THR A 4 37.62 51.83 0.67
CA THR A 4 36.22 51.46 0.93
C THR A 4 36.04 49.94 0.96
N ASN A 5 36.74 49.20 0.10
CA ASN A 5 36.69 47.74 0.08
C ASN A 5 37.35 47.12 1.32
N LEU A 6 38.39 47.75 1.87
CA LEU A 6 39.05 47.29 3.09
C LEU A 6 38.16 47.46 4.33
N ILE A 7 37.44 48.59 4.44
CA ILE A 7 36.51 48.84 5.55
C ILE A 7 35.33 47.85 5.50
N ILE A 8 34.78 47.59 4.31
CA ILE A 8 33.71 46.61 4.12
C ILE A 8 34.21 45.20 4.47
N ALA A 9 35.42 44.82 4.06
CA ALA A 9 36.00 43.51 4.36
C ALA A 9 36.21 43.27 5.87
N ILE A 10 36.49 44.32 6.64
CA ILE A 10 36.68 44.22 8.10
C ILE A 10 35.33 44.19 8.82
N ILE A 11 34.33 44.99 8.40
CA ILE A 11 33.04 45.08 9.11
C ILE A 11 32.15 43.85 8.86
N THR A 12 32.22 43.27 7.66
CA THR A 12 31.38 42.13 7.27
C THR A 12 31.49 40.92 8.23
N PRO A 13 32.68 40.43 8.64
CA PRO A 13 32.77 39.30 9.57
C PRO A 13 32.20 39.62 10.95
N PHE A 14 32.33 40.86 11.45
CA PHE A 14 31.71 41.24 12.73
C PHE A 14 30.19 41.23 12.67
N LEU A 15 29.61 41.68 11.56
CA LEU A 15 28.16 41.68 11.35
C LEU A 15 27.63 40.23 11.23
N LEU A 16 28.37 39.36 10.55
CA LEU A 16 28.04 37.94 10.43
C LEU A 16 28.12 37.22 11.78
N LEU A 17 29.14 37.53 12.60
CA LEU A 17 29.29 36.99 13.95
C LEU A 17 28.19 37.50 14.88
N LEU A 18 27.77 38.75 14.73
CA LEU A 18 26.64 39.32 15.48
C LEU A 18 25.32 38.62 15.10
N VAL A 19 25.05 38.40 13.82
CA VAL A 19 23.88 37.64 13.36
C VAL A 19 23.91 36.19 13.88
N ALA A 20 25.07 35.52 13.83
CA ALA A 20 25.24 34.19 14.37
C ALA A 20 24.98 34.13 15.89
N SER A 21 25.47 35.14 16.63
CA SER A 21 25.23 35.24 18.08
C SER A 21 23.74 35.42 18.42
N ILE A 22 23.01 36.22 17.65
CA ILE A 22 21.57 36.41 17.81
C ILE A 22 20.81 35.12 17.48
N ALA A 23 21.20 34.42 16.41
CA ALA A 23 20.60 33.15 16.03
C ALA A 23 20.77 32.08 17.12
N LEU A 24 21.97 31.99 17.73
CA LEU A 24 22.24 31.10 18.85
C LEU A 24 21.42 31.48 20.10
N LEU A 25 21.24 32.78 20.36
CA LEU A 25 20.40 33.25 21.47
C LEU A 25 18.94 32.85 21.26
N MET A 26 18.42 33.00 20.04
CA MET A 26 17.08 32.54 19.68
C MET A 26 16.93 31.01 19.80
N SER A 27 17.92 30.22 19.38
CA SER A 27 17.87 28.77 19.52
C SER A 27 17.87 28.33 20.99
N VAL A 28 18.64 28.99 21.86
CA VAL A 28 18.64 28.72 23.30
C VAL A 28 17.29 29.06 23.94
N VAL A 29 16.66 30.17 23.56
CA VAL A 29 15.31 30.51 24.05
C VAL A 29 14.27 29.49 23.58
N ARG A 30 14.36 29.04 22.33
CA ARG A 30 13.47 28.00 21.78
C ARG A 30 13.65 26.66 22.49
N GLN A 31 14.89 26.26 22.76
CA GLN A 31 15.20 25.05 23.51
C GLN A 31 14.71 25.13 24.96
N LYS A 32 14.86 26.28 25.63
CA LYS A 32 14.28 26.49 26.97
C LYS A 32 12.77 26.37 26.99
N LYS A 33 12.06 26.82 25.94
CA LYS A 33 10.60 26.65 25.82
C LYS A 33 10.22 25.18 25.70
N ILE A 34 10.93 24.40 24.89
CA ILE A 34 10.70 22.96 24.73
C ILE A 34 11.00 22.21 26.02
N MET A 35 12.11 22.54 26.69
CA MET A 35 12.49 21.92 27.97
C MET A 35 11.45 22.19 29.06
N ARG A 36 10.87 23.40 29.11
CA ARG A 36 9.75 23.71 30.02
C ARG A 36 8.49 22.90 29.72
N LEU A 37 8.16 22.71 28.44
CA LEU A 37 7.04 21.85 28.03
C LEU A 37 7.26 20.38 28.41
N GLN A 38 8.48 19.88 28.24
CA GLN A 38 8.83 18.52 28.67
C GLN A 38 8.79 18.38 30.19
N GLN A 39 9.31 19.35 30.94
CA GLN A 39 9.23 19.37 32.41
C GLN A 39 7.79 19.47 32.90
N GLN A 40 6.93 20.23 32.22
CA GLN A 40 5.52 20.32 32.54
C GLN A 40 4.80 19.00 32.30
N LYS A 41 5.05 18.33 31.15
CA LYS A 41 4.53 16.97 30.92
C LYS A 41 5.02 15.96 31.94
N LEU A 42 6.29 16.04 32.34
CA LEU A 42 6.86 15.15 33.37
C LEU A 42 6.21 15.39 34.73
N ARG A 43 5.92 16.65 35.09
CA ARG A 43 5.16 16.99 36.29
C ARG A 43 3.72 16.52 36.20
N GLU A 44 3.06 16.71 35.06
CA GLU A 44 1.70 16.18 34.83
C GLU A 44 1.66 14.65 34.93
N PHE A 45 2.70 13.94 34.47
CA PHE A 45 2.82 12.49 34.68
C PHE A 45 3.05 12.12 36.14
N ILE A 46 3.90 12.86 36.87
CA ILE A 46 4.14 12.62 38.30
C ILE A 46 2.88 12.91 39.13
N ASP A 47 2.18 14.01 38.82
CA ASP A 47 0.93 14.39 39.46
C ASP A 47 -0.20 13.43 39.07
N ALA A 48 -0.22 12.90 37.85
CA ALA A 48 -1.14 11.84 37.45
C ALA A 48 -0.88 10.55 38.22
N ILE A 49 0.38 10.19 38.50
CA ILE A 49 0.76 9.05 39.33
C ILE A 49 0.42 9.27 40.81
N GLN A 50 0.58 10.50 41.33
CA GLN A 50 0.26 10.85 42.72
C GLN A 50 -1.24 11.01 42.97
N ASN A 51 -1.98 11.58 42.03
CA ASN A 51 -3.42 11.79 42.13
C ASN A 51 -4.24 10.58 41.65
N SER A 52 -3.61 9.64 40.93
CA SER A 52 -4.16 8.30 40.81
C SER A 52 -4.02 7.58 42.15
N ASN A 53 -4.99 7.78 43.04
CA ASN A 53 -5.36 6.80 44.06
C ASN A 53 -5.95 5.53 43.37
N GLY A 54 -5.19 4.96 42.44
CA GLY A 54 -5.32 3.56 42.08
C GLY A 54 -4.84 2.71 43.26
N PRO A 55 -5.30 1.45 43.36
CA PRO A 55 -5.03 0.61 44.53
C PRO A 55 -3.53 0.57 44.82
N LEU A 56 -3.19 0.49 46.13
CA LEU A 56 -1.82 0.32 46.65
C LEU A 56 -0.99 -0.54 45.69
N PRO A 57 0.32 -0.25 45.50
CA PRO A 57 1.19 -1.11 44.70
C PRO A 57 1.01 -2.53 45.22
N THR A 58 0.35 -3.36 44.41
CA THR A 58 0.24 -4.79 44.69
C THR A 58 1.66 -5.28 44.93
N PRO A 59 1.91 -6.09 45.98
CA PRO A 59 3.25 -6.61 46.23
C PRO A 59 3.76 -7.15 44.90
N ALA A 60 4.90 -6.64 44.44
CA ALA A 60 5.42 -6.89 43.10
C ALA A 60 5.22 -8.38 42.79
N LYS A 61 4.35 -8.69 41.81
CA LYS A 61 4.01 -10.06 41.45
C LYS A 61 5.34 -10.81 41.35
N PRO A 62 5.52 -11.96 42.03
CA PRO A 62 6.78 -12.70 41.93
C PRO A 62 7.05 -12.94 40.44
N TYR A 63 8.29 -12.70 40.00
CA TYR A 63 8.68 -12.73 38.58
C TYR A 63 8.14 -13.96 37.85
N LYS A 64 8.13 -15.11 38.53
CA LYS A 64 7.54 -16.36 38.05
C LYS A 64 6.05 -16.23 37.65
N GLN A 65 5.23 -15.59 38.47
CA GLN A 65 3.81 -15.33 38.14
C GLN A 65 3.66 -14.36 36.97
N PHE A 66 4.56 -13.38 36.84
CA PHE A 66 4.57 -12.47 35.69
C PHE A 66 4.91 -13.21 34.39
N ILE A 67 5.88 -14.13 34.42
CA ILE A 67 6.20 -14.96 33.25
C ILE A 67 5.03 -15.84 32.83
N TYR A 68 4.35 -16.50 33.77
CA TYR A 68 3.15 -17.29 33.45
C TYR A 68 2.06 -16.48 32.74
N GLU A 69 1.76 -15.29 33.26
CA GLU A 69 0.79 -14.37 32.66
C GLU A 69 1.22 -13.94 31.25
N GLN A 70 2.51 -13.67 31.03
CA GLN A 70 3.02 -13.30 29.71
C GLN A 70 3.04 -14.47 28.72
N VAL A 71 3.29 -15.70 29.17
CA VAL A 71 3.22 -16.92 28.36
C VAL A 71 1.78 -17.13 27.87
N GLU A 72 0.81 -17.05 28.77
CA GLU A 72 -0.63 -17.20 28.45
C GLU A 72 -1.11 -16.13 27.46
N LEU A 73 -0.81 -14.85 27.71
CA LEU A 73 -1.15 -13.76 26.80
C LEU A 73 -0.52 -13.92 25.41
N THR A 74 0.71 -14.42 25.35
CA THR A 74 1.41 -14.65 24.07
C THR A 74 0.81 -15.85 23.32
N GLN A 75 0.40 -16.89 24.05
CA GLN A 75 -0.30 -18.05 23.50
C GLN A 75 -1.69 -17.67 22.96
N ASP A 76 -2.46 -16.88 23.69
CA ASP A 76 -3.77 -16.38 23.24
C ASP A 76 -3.64 -15.53 21.98
N ARG A 77 -2.64 -14.63 21.94
CA ARG A 77 -2.36 -13.82 20.76
C ARG A 77 -1.96 -14.68 19.56
N PHE A 78 -1.23 -15.76 19.76
CA PHE A 78 -0.88 -16.69 18.69
C PHE A 78 -2.10 -17.46 18.20
N ASN A 79 -2.95 -17.95 19.10
CA ASN A 79 -4.19 -18.66 18.77
C ASN A 79 -5.15 -17.80 17.94
N LEU A 80 -5.17 -16.48 18.16
CA LEU A 80 -5.91 -15.52 17.33
C LEU A 80 -5.33 -15.39 15.92
N LEU A 81 -4.00 -15.47 15.78
CA LEU A 81 -3.31 -15.29 14.50
C LEU A 81 -3.23 -16.59 13.68
N ALA A 82 -3.15 -17.75 14.33
CA ALA A 82 -3.01 -19.07 13.70
C ALA A 82 -3.81 -20.13 14.47
N PRO A 83 -5.15 -20.16 14.33
CA PRO A 83 -5.97 -21.18 14.96
C PRO A 83 -5.53 -22.57 14.48
N ARG A 84 -5.15 -23.48 15.40
CA ARG A 84 -4.70 -24.87 15.18
C ARG A 84 -3.22 -25.07 14.87
N SER A 85 -2.40 -24.02 14.83
CA SER A 85 -0.95 -24.17 14.70
C SER A 85 -0.31 -24.38 16.07
N ASP A 86 0.77 -25.18 16.12
CA ASP A 86 1.56 -25.32 17.34
C ASP A 86 2.54 -24.16 17.46
N ILE A 87 2.54 -23.49 18.62
CA ILE A 87 3.39 -22.36 18.97
C ILE A 87 4.78 -22.80 19.46
N ALA A 88 4.92 -24.06 19.89
CA ALA A 88 6.13 -24.58 20.52
C ALA A 88 7.25 -24.96 19.52
N GLY A 89 6.93 -25.03 18.22
CA GLY A 89 7.86 -25.43 17.16
C GLY A 89 8.49 -24.26 16.39
N ILE A 90 9.58 -24.56 15.68
CA ILE A 90 10.19 -23.66 14.69
C ILE A 90 9.15 -23.41 13.60
N GLN A 91 8.72 -22.16 13.45
CA GLN A 91 7.76 -21.78 12.42
C GLN A 91 8.44 -21.81 11.04
N PRO A 92 7.81 -22.41 10.01
CA PRO A 92 8.35 -22.41 8.65
C PRO A 92 8.54 -20.98 8.12
N SER A 93 9.48 -20.80 7.18
CA SER A 93 9.79 -19.50 6.58
C SER A 93 8.62 -18.89 5.79
N ASP A 94 7.67 -19.71 5.37
CA ASP A 94 6.46 -19.36 4.61
C ASP A 94 5.33 -18.76 5.48
N VAL A 95 5.51 -18.76 6.80
CA VAL A 95 4.51 -18.26 7.76
C VAL A 95 4.62 -16.73 7.90
N PRO A 96 3.48 -16.00 8.01
CA PRO A 96 3.48 -14.55 8.19
C PRO A 96 4.41 -14.08 9.32
N LEU A 97 5.16 -13.00 9.06
CA LEU A 97 6.17 -12.46 9.97
C LEU A 97 5.64 -12.25 11.40
N ASN A 98 4.40 -11.79 11.53
CA ASN A 98 3.75 -11.56 12.83
C ASN A 98 3.59 -12.86 13.65
N GLN A 99 3.25 -13.98 13.01
CA GLN A 99 3.13 -15.27 13.69
C GLN A 99 4.51 -15.78 14.14
N ARG A 100 5.53 -15.61 13.29
CA ARG A 100 6.92 -15.94 13.63
C ARG A 100 7.45 -15.13 14.82
N ILE A 101 7.14 -13.83 14.88
CA ILE A 101 7.53 -12.96 15.99
C ILE A 101 6.87 -13.42 17.30
N VAL A 102 5.58 -13.76 17.26
CA VAL A 102 4.85 -14.22 18.44
C VAL A 102 5.35 -15.59 18.91
N ALA A 103 5.61 -16.52 17.98
CA ALA A 103 6.19 -17.83 18.31
C ALA A 103 7.60 -17.70 18.91
N LEU A 104 8.43 -16.81 18.37
CA LEU A 104 9.76 -16.53 18.91
C LEU A 104 9.67 -15.95 20.33
N ARG A 105 8.79 -14.96 20.54
CA ARG A 105 8.52 -14.41 21.89
C ARG A 105 8.08 -15.50 22.87
N TYR A 106 7.20 -16.40 22.45
CA TYR A 106 6.75 -17.52 23.27
C TYR A 106 7.90 -18.46 23.64
N ALA A 107 8.77 -18.79 22.69
CA ALA A 107 9.92 -19.66 22.95
C ALA A 107 10.91 -19.04 23.95
N PHE A 108 11.16 -17.72 23.85
CA PHE A 108 11.97 -17.00 24.85
C PHE A 108 11.32 -16.99 26.24
N LEU A 109 10.01 -16.71 26.33
CA LEU A 109 9.31 -16.72 27.61
C LEU A 109 9.25 -18.11 28.26
N ARG A 110 9.18 -19.16 27.44
CA ARG A 110 9.23 -20.55 27.91
C ARG A 110 10.63 -20.95 28.39
N ALA A 111 11.68 -20.49 27.72
CA ALA A 111 13.05 -20.65 28.19
C ALA A 111 13.26 -19.92 29.53
N GLU A 112 12.71 -18.71 29.66
CA GLU A 112 12.72 -17.95 30.92
C GLU A 112 11.95 -18.66 32.03
N GLU A 113 10.79 -19.23 31.75
CA GLU A 113 10.00 -20.00 32.71
C GLU A 113 10.81 -21.17 33.26
N LEU A 114 11.42 -21.96 32.38
CA LEU A 114 12.27 -23.10 32.76
C LEU A 114 13.50 -22.62 33.54
N GLY A 115 14.08 -21.48 33.16
CA GLY A 115 15.17 -20.84 33.89
C GLY A 115 14.79 -20.41 35.31
N THR A 116 13.52 -20.05 35.58
CA THR A 116 13.07 -19.72 36.96
C THR A 116 13.12 -20.89 37.94
N THR A 117 13.38 -22.12 37.46
CA THR A 117 13.60 -23.30 38.30
C THR A 117 15.04 -23.38 38.85
N ALA A 118 15.98 -22.66 38.23
CA ALA A 118 17.37 -22.58 38.65
C ALA A 118 17.66 -21.24 39.37
N VAL A 119 18.79 -21.19 40.10
CA VAL A 119 19.25 -19.93 40.72
C VAL A 119 19.64 -18.95 39.63
N GLN A 120 19.04 -17.76 39.65
CA GLN A 120 19.31 -16.69 38.68
C GLN A 120 20.82 -16.41 38.60
N GLY A 121 21.38 -16.46 37.39
CA GLY A 121 22.81 -16.18 37.15
C GLY A 121 23.77 -17.36 37.40
N SER A 122 23.28 -18.55 37.74
CA SER A 122 24.11 -19.76 37.79
C SER A 122 24.46 -20.29 36.39
N GLU A 123 25.53 -21.06 36.24
CA GLU A 123 25.84 -21.74 34.96
C GLU A 123 24.69 -22.65 34.53
N GLY A 124 24.07 -23.38 35.47
CA GLY A 124 22.90 -24.22 35.17
C GLY A 124 21.67 -23.44 34.69
N TYR A 125 21.54 -22.15 35.02
CA TYR A 125 20.52 -21.28 34.42
C TYR A 125 20.83 -21.04 32.94
N TRP A 126 22.07 -20.70 32.60
CA TRP A 126 22.48 -20.45 31.22
C TRP A 126 22.47 -21.73 30.36
N ASP A 127 22.79 -22.89 30.94
CA ASP A 127 22.73 -24.18 30.26
C ASP A 127 21.29 -24.53 29.82
N ILE A 128 20.30 -24.25 30.67
CA ILE A 128 18.87 -24.43 30.34
C ILE A 128 18.45 -23.50 29.21
N PHE A 129 18.89 -22.24 29.23
CA PHE A 129 18.62 -21.28 28.15
C PHE A 129 19.28 -21.70 26.84
N GLN A 130 20.54 -22.14 26.90
CA GLN A 130 21.24 -22.62 25.73
C GLN A 130 20.51 -23.84 25.15
N GLN A 131 20.22 -24.85 25.95
CA GLN A 131 19.55 -26.06 25.47
C GLN A 131 18.16 -25.79 24.87
N THR A 132 17.43 -24.81 25.38
CA THR A 132 16.07 -24.48 24.91
C THR A 132 16.04 -23.56 23.70
N LEU A 133 17.04 -22.68 23.53
CA LEU A 133 17.13 -21.74 22.42
C LEU A 133 18.02 -22.22 21.27
N GLU A 134 18.91 -23.19 21.52
CA GLU A 134 19.79 -23.81 20.52
C GLU A 134 19.02 -24.26 19.26
N PRO A 135 17.84 -24.93 19.37
CA PRO A 135 17.07 -25.32 18.18
C PRO A 135 16.56 -24.14 17.34
N LEU A 136 16.40 -22.94 17.93
CA LEU A 136 15.97 -21.74 17.21
C LEU A 136 17.15 -21.04 16.50
N LEU A 137 18.36 -21.24 17.01
CA LEU A 137 19.60 -20.66 16.50
C LEU A 137 20.25 -21.53 15.43
N GLN A 138 20.00 -22.85 15.47
CA GLN A 138 20.22 -23.74 14.36
C GLN A 138 19.23 -23.35 13.25
N GLY A 139 19.66 -22.44 12.38
CA GLY A 139 18.95 -22.14 11.14
C GLY A 139 18.66 -23.43 10.38
N PRO A 140 17.63 -23.48 9.51
CA PRO A 140 17.17 -24.71 8.87
C PRO A 140 18.35 -25.44 8.20
N GLN A 141 18.92 -26.41 8.90
CA GLN A 141 20.15 -27.11 8.52
C GLN A 141 19.85 -28.37 7.72
N GLU A 142 18.61 -28.54 7.28
CA GLU A 142 18.19 -29.63 6.40
C GLU A 142 17.38 -29.03 5.26
N LEU A 143 18.06 -28.69 4.15
CA LEU A 143 17.63 -28.76 2.73
C LEU A 143 18.33 -27.79 1.75
N HIS A 144 19.27 -26.93 2.17
CA HIS A 144 19.77 -25.85 1.29
C HIS A 144 21.24 -25.89 0.82
N GLU A 145 21.98 -26.98 0.98
CA GLU A 145 23.35 -27.06 0.41
C GLU A 145 23.39 -27.51 -1.06
N GLY A 146 22.35 -28.16 -1.59
CA GLY A 146 22.28 -28.55 -3.01
C GLY A 146 21.69 -27.48 -3.95
N SER A 147 20.63 -26.79 -3.50
CA SER A 147 19.84 -25.90 -4.36
C SER A 147 20.43 -24.48 -4.48
N ASN A 148 21.04 -23.95 -3.41
CA ASN A 148 21.64 -22.61 -3.47
C ASN A 148 22.86 -22.55 -4.40
N SER A 149 23.64 -23.62 -4.55
CA SER A 149 24.81 -23.62 -5.45
C SER A 149 24.40 -23.54 -6.93
N GLU A 150 23.37 -24.28 -7.33
CA GLU A 150 22.86 -24.27 -8.70
C GLU A 150 22.17 -22.95 -9.03
N GLU A 151 21.44 -22.37 -8.09
CA GLU A 151 20.86 -21.04 -8.24
C GLU A 151 21.95 -19.96 -8.36
N LEU A 152 22.99 -20.01 -7.52
CA LEU A 152 24.10 -19.06 -7.56
C LEU A 152 24.90 -19.17 -8.88
N ASP A 153 25.07 -20.37 -9.41
CA ASP A 153 25.67 -20.58 -10.73
C ASP A 153 24.74 -20.13 -11.86
N THR A 154 23.44 -20.27 -11.69
CA THR A 154 22.45 -19.73 -12.64
C THR A 154 22.46 -18.20 -12.62
N TYR A 155 22.54 -17.58 -11.46
CA TYR A 155 22.69 -16.13 -11.31
C TYR A 155 24.02 -15.65 -11.89
N LYS A 156 25.15 -16.35 -11.64
CA LYS A 156 26.44 -16.03 -12.26
C LYS A 156 26.39 -16.14 -13.78
N LYS A 157 25.76 -17.19 -14.33
CA LYS A 157 25.54 -17.33 -15.77
C LYS A 157 24.65 -16.22 -16.32
N ARG A 158 23.60 -15.82 -15.58
CA ARG A 158 22.70 -14.72 -15.97
C ARG A 158 23.43 -13.39 -15.96
N VAL A 159 24.23 -13.11 -14.94
CA VAL A 159 25.09 -11.91 -14.85
C VAL A 159 26.11 -11.91 -15.97
N GLY A 160 26.81 -13.02 -16.22
CA GLY A 160 27.76 -13.11 -17.33
C GLY A 160 27.09 -12.96 -18.71
N ASN A 161 25.86 -13.45 -18.88
CA ASN A 161 25.08 -13.21 -20.09
C ASN A 161 24.65 -11.75 -20.21
N LEU A 162 24.23 -11.11 -19.11
CA LEU A 162 23.89 -9.68 -19.08
C LEU A 162 25.10 -8.80 -19.40
N GLU A 163 26.30 -9.16 -18.92
CA GLU A 163 27.54 -8.47 -19.27
C GLU A 163 27.89 -8.63 -20.75
N LYS A 164 27.71 -9.84 -21.32
CA LYS A 164 27.85 -10.06 -22.77
C LYS A 164 26.84 -9.25 -23.56
N PHE A 165 25.57 -9.22 -23.13
CA PHE A 165 24.54 -8.38 -23.75
C PHE A 165 24.91 -6.91 -23.67
N LYS A 166 25.32 -6.42 -22.50
CA LYS A 166 25.80 -5.05 -22.31
C LYS A 166 26.94 -4.70 -23.25
N LYS A 167 27.92 -5.60 -23.41
CA LYS A 167 29.01 -5.41 -24.36
C LYS A 167 28.50 -5.38 -25.81
N MET A 168 27.62 -6.30 -26.21
CA MET A 168 27.01 -6.29 -27.54
C MET A 168 26.15 -5.05 -27.78
N PHE A 169 25.45 -4.54 -26.77
CA PHE A 169 24.69 -3.30 -26.86
C PHE A 169 25.61 -2.11 -27.10
N PHE A 170 26.71 -1.98 -26.36
CA PHE A 170 27.68 -0.91 -26.60
C PHE A 170 28.37 -1.04 -27.96
N ASP A 171 28.71 -2.26 -28.40
CA ASP A 171 29.27 -2.48 -29.73
C ASP A 171 28.26 -2.12 -30.83
N LEU A 172 26.97 -2.40 -30.62
CA LEU A 172 25.90 -2.08 -31.55
C LEU A 172 25.58 -0.58 -31.55
N GLU A 173 25.59 0.08 -30.40
CA GLU A 173 25.46 1.53 -30.25
C GLU A 173 26.61 2.25 -30.95
N LYS A 174 27.85 1.79 -30.74
CA LYS A 174 29.02 2.31 -31.46
C LYS A 174 28.89 2.15 -32.97
N ARG A 175 28.50 0.96 -33.44
CA ARG A 175 28.26 0.72 -34.88
C ARG A 175 27.12 1.58 -35.42
N TRP A 176 26.09 1.84 -34.63
CA TRP A 176 24.98 2.70 -35.00
C TRP A 176 25.42 4.16 -35.14
N ASP A 177 26.24 4.67 -34.23
CA ASP A 177 26.79 6.01 -34.32
C ASP A 177 27.75 6.17 -35.53
N GLU A 178 28.55 5.13 -35.81
CA GLU A 178 29.42 5.06 -36.99
C GLU A 178 28.59 5.05 -38.28
N THR A 179 27.54 4.23 -38.38
CA THR A 179 26.67 4.20 -39.57
C THR A 179 25.89 5.49 -39.72
N GLN A 180 25.48 6.13 -38.64
CA GLN A 180 24.84 7.44 -38.67
C GLN A 180 25.78 8.51 -39.23
N THR A 181 27.04 8.51 -38.78
CA THR A 181 28.05 9.45 -39.27
C THR A 181 28.33 9.23 -40.76
N ASN A 182 28.45 7.96 -41.18
CA ASN A 182 28.65 7.61 -42.59
C ASN A 182 27.44 7.97 -43.46
N ALA A 183 26.21 7.77 -42.96
CA ALA A 183 24.99 8.17 -43.66
C ALA A 183 24.92 9.69 -43.84
N GLN A 184 25.31 10.47 -42.82
CA GLN A 184 25.39 11.93 -42.93
C GLN A 184 26.47 12.36 -43.94
N GLN A 185 27.61 11.65 -43.97
CA GLN A 185 28.66 11.91 -44.94
C GLN A 185 28.18 11.64 -46.38
N HIS A 186 27.54 10.49 -46.63
CA HIS A 186 26.97 10.18 -47.93
C HIS A 186 25.85 11.16 -48.33
N TYR A 187 25.05 11.63 -47.36
CA TYR A 187 24.08 12.69 -47.61
C TYR A 187 24.76 13.98 -48.08
N ASN A 188 25.85 14.40 -47.43
CA ASN A 188 26.60 15.59 -47.82
C ASN A 188 27.27 15.43 -49.19
N GLU A 189 27.79 14.24 -49.50
CA GLU A 189 28.37 13.91 -50.82
C GLU A 189 27.30 13.96 -51.92
N LEU A 190 26.12 13.38 -51.68
CA LEU A 190 24.98 13.44 -52.59
C LEU A 190 24.45 14.87 -52.77
N TYR A 191 24.42 15.64 -51.70
CA TYR A 191 24.05 17.05 -51.75
C TYR A 191 25.07 17.88 -52.56
N ALA A 192 26.36 17.58 -52.46
CA ALA A 192 27.39 18.23 -53.27
C ALA A 192 27.33 17.84 -54.75
N MET A 193 26.94 16.60 -55.07
CA MET A 193 26.72 16.13 -56.44
C MET A 193 25.40 16.63 -57.05
N ALA A 194 24.50 17.24 -56.26
CA ALA A 194 23.23 17.78 -56.75
C ALA A 194 23.41 18.85 -57.83
N ASP A 195 24.56 19.55 -57.86
CA ASP A 195 24.87 20.60 -58.82
C ASP A 195 25.15 20.06 -60.24
N GLU A 196 25.46 18.77 -60.37
CA GLU A 196 25.72 18.09 -61.65
C GLU A 196 24.47 17.45 -62.27
N MET A 197 23.33 17.46 -61.56
CA MET A 197 22.08 16.84 -61.99
C MET A 197 21.20 17.79 -62.82
N ALA A 198 20.64 17.28 -63.92
CA ALA A 198 19.78 18.06 -64.82
C ALA A 198 18.47 18.56 -64.16
N ASP A 199 17.95 17.83 -63.16
CA ASP A 199 16.74 18.16 -62.39
C ASP A 199 17.10 18.44 -60.91
N LYS A 200 17.94 19.46 -60.68
CA LYS A 200 18.45 19.84 -59.36
C LYS A 200 17.36 20.05 -58.31
N GLU A 201 16.31 20.80 -58.63
CA GLU A 201 15.24 21.14 -57.67
C GLU A 201 14.47 19.90 -57.18
N ARG A 202 14.18 18.95 -58.09
CA ARG A 202 13.47 17.72 -57.74
C ARG A 202 14.34 16.76 -56.94
N TYR A 203 15.64 16.73 -57.25
CA TYR A 203 16.62 15.92 -56.52
C TYR A 203 16.85 16.45 -55.10
N GLU A 204 17.06 17.76 -54.93
CA GLU A 204 17.21 18.41 -53.62
C GLU A 204 15.96 18.24 -52.76
N TYR A 205 14.76 18.34 -53.35
CA TYR A 205 13.50 18.09 -52.65
C TYR A 205 13.39 16.66 -52.11
N LEU A 206 13.67 15.65 -52.95
CA LEU A 206 13.62 14.23 -52.54
C LEU A 206 14.70 13.90 -51.50
N LEU A 207 15.89 14.48 -51.65
CA LEU A 207 17.00 14.28 -50.72
C LEU A 207 16.69 14.92 -49.36
N GLY A 208 16.10 16.13 -49.35
CA GLY A 208 15.60 16.77 -48.14
C GLY A 208 14.51 15.94 -47.43
N GLN A 209 13.54 15.42 -48.18
CA GLN A 209 12.48 14.56 -47.62
C GLN A 209 13.04 13.25 -47.02
N TYR A 210 14.07 12.67 -47.64
CA TYR A 210 14.78 11.52 -47.10
C TYR A 210 15.47 11.85 -45.77
N ASN A 211 16.20 12.96 -45.70
CA ASN A 211 16.89 13.41 -44.49
C ASN A 211 15.91 13.71 -43.35
N ASP A 212 14.77 14.33 -43.66
CA ASP A 212 13.72 14.58 -42.66
C ASP A 212 13.14 13.27 -42.11
N SER A 213 12.88 12.27 -42.98
CA SER A 213 12.42 10.94 -42.56
C SER A 213 13.47 10.21 -41.70
N TYR A 214 14.74 10.35 -42.05
CA TYR A 214 15.87 9.74 -41.35
C TYR A 214 16.04 10.37 -39.95
N ASN A 215 16.02 11.71 -39.87
CA ASN A 215 16.12 12.44 -38.62
C ASN A 215 14.91 12.18 -37.70
N SER A 216 13.69 12.10 -38.26
CA SER A 216 12.48 11.74 -37.51
C SER A 216 12.61 10.33 -36.91
N MET A 217 13.02 9.33 -37.71
CA MET A 217 13.21 7.95 -37.23
C MET A 217 14.26 7.90 -36.11
N ASN A 218 15.36 8.63 -36.27
CA ASN A 218 16.45 8.65 -35.29
C ASN A 218 16.04 9.35 -33.98
N GLN A 219 15.21 10.39 -34.05
CA GLN A 219 14.59 11.02 -32.89
C GLN A 219 13.64 10.06 -32.16
N HIS A 220 12.86 9.25 -32.88
CA HIS A 220 12.00 8.23 -32.26
C HIS A 220 12.82 7.18 -31.50
N ILE A 221 13.90 6.68 -32.10
CA ILE A 221 14.80 5.70 -31.46
C ILE A 221 15.44 6.29 -30.20
N ARG A 222 15.98 7.51 -30.27
CA ARG A 222 16.59 8.18 -29.11
C ARG A 222 15.57 8.52 -28.02
N SER A 223 14.37 8.95 -28.37
CA SER A 223 13.30 9.24 -27.39
C SER A 223 12.83 7.98 -26.65
N THR A 224 12.79 6.85 -27.34
CA THR A 224 12.43 5.55 -26.77
C THR A 224 13.53 5.05 -25.82
N ASN A 225 14.81 5.19 -26.21
CA ASN A 225 15.94 4.82 -25.36
C ASN A 225 16.10 5.71 -24.12
N ALA A 226 15.81 7.02 -24.24
CA ALA A 226 15.83 7.95 -23.13
C ALA A 226 14.73 7.66 -22.09
N ALA A 227 13.55 7.22 -22.52
CA ALA A 227 12.46 6.80 -21.64
C ALA A 227 12.80 5.52 -20.83
N ILE A 228 13.73 4.70 -21.33
CA ILE A 228 14.17 3.45 -20.69
C ILE A 228 15.33 3.69 -19.71
N THR A 229 16.16 4.71 -19.93
CA THR A 229 17.42 4.92 -19.18
C THR A 229 17.44 6.15 -18.27
N GLY A 230 16.51 7.11 -18.44
CA GLY A 230 16.47 8.36 -17.69
C GLY A 230 15.30 8.47 -16.71
N ARG A 231 15.60 8.27 -15.42
CA ARG A 231 14.74 8.36 -14.21
C ARG A 231 14.02 7.05 -13.82
N PRO A 232 14.04 6.68 -12.52
CA PRO A 232 13.25 5.57 -12.01
C PRO A 232 11.79 6.05 -12.04
N ILE A 233 11.08 5.67 -13.09
CA ILE A 233 9.62 5.71 -13.07
C ILE A 233 9.23 4.70 -11.99
N GLU A 234 8.65 5.21 -10.90
CA GLU A 234 7.93 4.40 -9.93
C GLU A 234 7.04 3.40 -10.68
N ASN A 235 7.42 2.13 -10.60
CA ASN A 235 6.56 0.95 -10.73
C ASN A 235 5.35 1.11 -11.65
N LYS A 236 5.58 1.47 -12.90
CA LYS A 236 4.97 0.71 -14.00
C LYS A 236 6.03 -0.22 -14.50
N THR A 237 6.32 -1.23 -13.67
CA THR A 237 6.45 -2.58 -14.20
C THR A 237 5.39 -2.68 -15.29
N ILE A 238 5.84 -2.82 -16.53
CA ILE A 238 5.04 -3.49 -17.54
C ILE A 238 4.48 -4.68 -16.77
N ASN A 239 3.16 -4.67 -16.55
CA ASN A 239 2.44 -5.88 -16.20
C ASN A 239 2.67 -6.79 -17.41
N ILE A 240 3.86 -7.38 -17.49
CA ILE A 240 4.01 -8.77 -17.83
C ILE A 240 3.15 -9.39 -16.76
N VAL A 241 1.86 -9.53 -17.09
CA VAL A 241 0.87 -10.38 -16.46
C VAL A 241 1.64 -11.39 -15.67
N ARG A 242 1.51 -11.39 -14.32
CA ARG A 242 2.01 -12.43 -13.43
C ARG A 242 2.07 -13.71 -14.25
N GLN A 243 3.23 -14.02 -14.82
CA GLN A 243 3.35 -15.20 -15.65
C GLN A 243 3.29 -16.26 -14.58
N ASP A 244 2.12 -16.89 -14.48
CA ASP A 244 1.87 -18.01 -13.61
C ASP A 244 3.14 -18.87 -13.68
N PRO A 245 3.83 -19.16 -12.56
CA PRO A 245 5.13 -19.82 -12.60
C PRO A 245 5.12 -21.11 -13.45
N ARG A 246 3.94 -21.74 -13.58
CA ARG A 246 3.66 -22.84 -14.50
C ARG A 246 3.77 -22.47 -15.99
N ALA A 247 3.19 -21.35 -16.42
CA ALA A 247 3.27 -20.87 -17.80
C ALA A 247 4.71 -20.48 -18.18
N ALA A 248 5.48 -19.91 -17.24
CA ALA A 248 6.90 -19.60 -17.47
C ALA A 248 7.75 -20.88 -17.62
N GLU A 249 7.49 -21.92 -16.83
CA GLU A 249 8.13 -23.23 -16.96
C GLU A 249 7.77 -23.92 -18.27
N GLU A 250 6.52 -23.84 -18.72
CA GLU A 250 6.08 -24.43 -19.99
C GLU A 250 6.67 -23.71 -21.20
N ILE A 251 6.75 -22.37 -21.18
CA ILE A 251 7.46 -21.59 -22.21
C ILE A 251 8.96 -21.96 -22.24
N MET A 252 9.58 -22.20 -21.08
CA MET A 252 10.97 -22.63 -21.01
C MET A 252 11.16 -24.06 -21.55
N LYS A 253 10.21 -24.98 -21.30
CA LYS A 253 10.20 -26.31 -21.89
C LYS A 253 10.05 -26.25 -23.42
N LEU A 254 9.11 -25.45 -23.93
CA LEU A 254 8.93 -25.25 -25.38
C LEU A 254 10.19 -24.67 -26.02
N ARG A 255 10.87 -23.72 -25.36
CA ARG A 255 12.12 -23.13 -25.85
C ARG A 255 13.27 -24.14 -25.87
N ASN A 256 13.38 -25.00 -24.86
CA ASN A 256 14.39 -26.05 -24.81
C ASN A 256 14.15 -27.12 -25.88
N VAL A 257 12.89 -27.51 -26.12
CA VAL A 257 12.50 -28.42 -27.20
C VAL A 257 12.81 -27.80 -28.56
N ALA A 258 12.51 -26.52 -28.77
CA ALA A 258 12.86 -25.81 -30.01
C ALA A 258 14.38 -25.77 -30.24
N ALA A 259 15.17 -25.52 -29.20
CA ALA A 259 16.63 -25.52 -29.30
C ALA A 259 17.20 -26.91 -29.67
N ASP A 260 16.61 -27.98 -29.13
CA ASP A 260 17.01 -29.35 -29.46
C ASP A 260 16.62 -29.72 -30.90
N GLN A 261 15.48 -29.25 -31.37
CA GLN A 261 15.05 -29.40 -32.77
C GLN A 261 16.00 -28.69 -33.75
N TYR A 262 16.45 -27.47 -33.45
CA TYR A 262 17.47 -26.79 -34.27
C TYR A 262 18.79 -27.55 -34.34
N ARG A 263 19.19 -28.26 -33.28
CA ARG A 263 20.38 -29.12 -33.29
C ARG A 263 20.20 -30.34 -34.18
N VAL A 264 19.04 -30.98 -34.13
CA VAL A 264 18.72 -32.12 -35.00
C VAL A 264 18.74 -31.68 -36.47
N ILE A 265 18.13 -30.54 -36.80
CA ILE A 265 18.15 -29.96 -38.14
C ILE A 265 19.58 -29.68 -38.60
N SER A 266 20.41 -29.04 -37.77
CA SER A 266 21.80 -28.73 -38.11
C SER A 266 22.65 -29.99 -38.31
N ASN A 267 22.47 -31.02 -37.48
CA ASN A 267 23.15 -32.30 -37.63
C ASN A 267 22.74 -33.04 -38.92
N LEU A 268 21.48 -32.92 -39.34
CA LEU A 268 20.98 -33.54 -40.56
C LEU A 268 21.37 -32.77 -41.82
N GLN A 269 21.39 -31.43 -41.76
CA GLN A 269 21.98 -30.60 -42.82
C GLN A 269 23.45 -30.98 -43.04
N ARG A 270 24.21 -31.20 -41.96
CA ARG A 270 25.59 -31.66 -42.05
C ARG A 270 25.71 -33.07 -42.65
N LYS A 271 24.82 -34.00 -42.27
CA LYS A 271 24.77 -35.35 -42.88
C LYS A 271 24.38 -35.32 -44.36
N LEU A 272 23.55 -34.36 -44.78
CA LEU A 272 23.19 -34.15 -46.19
C LEU A 272 24.38 -33.61 -46.99
N GLU A 273 25.19 -32.73 -46.39
CA GLU A 273 26.43 -32.22 -46.98
C GLU A 273 27.54 -33.29 -47.05
N GLU A 274 27.61 -34.18 -46.06
CA GLU A 274 28.59 -35.28 -45.98
C GLU A 274 28.24 -36.50 -46.87
N ALA A 275 26.97 -36.67 -47.28
CA ALA A 275 26.55 -37.79 -48.12
C ALA A 275 27.06 -37.64 -49.56
N VAL A 276 27.85 -38.60 -50.06
CA VAL A 276 28.51 -38.53 -51.37
C VAL A 276 27.75 -39.33 -52.43
N THR A 277 27.05 -40.39 -52.05
CA THR A 277 26.32 -41.27 -52.99
C THR A 277 24.85 -40.88 -53.14
N ALA A 278 24.27 -41.12 -54.32
CA ALA A 278 22.87 -40.77 -54.61
C ALA A 278 21.87 -41.55 -53.75
N GLU A 279 22.16 -42.81 -53.42
CA GLU A 279 21.32 -43.66 -52.55
C GLU A 279 21.34 -43.19 -51.08
N GLU A 280 22.49 -42.76 -50.56
CA GLU A 280 22.59 -42.18 -49.21
C GLU A 280 21.85 -40.83 -49.13
N LYS A 281 21.91 -40.02 -50.19
CA LYS A 281 21.14 -38.77 -50.26
C LYS A 281 19.64 -39.03 -50.25
N ASP A 282 19.14 -40.02 -50.99
CA ASP A 282 17.72 -40.37 -50.99
C ASP A 282 17.24 -40.91 -49.63
N LEU A 283 18.08 -41.64 -48.90
CA LEU A 283 17.78 -42.07 -47.53
C LEU A 283 17.72 -40.88 -46.56
N VAL A 284 18.66 -39.95 -46.65
CA VAL A 284 18.66 -38.73 -45.82
C VAL A 284 17.49 -37.81 -46.17
N ILE A 285 17.09 -37.72 -47.43
CA ILE A 285 15.90 -36.96 -47.87
C ILE A 285 14.62 -37.57 -47.30
N LYS A 286 14.47 -38.91 -47.34
CA LYS A 286 13.32 -39.57 -46.70
C LYS A 286 13.29 -39.39 -45.19
N GLU A 287 14.47 -39.41 -44.53
CA GLU A 287 14.57 -39.12 -43.10
C GLU A 287 14.19 -37.66 -42.79
N LEU A 288 14.61 -36.71 -43.64
CA LEU A 288 14.22 -35.30 -43.58
C LEU A 288 12.71 -35.10 -43.76
N GLU A 289 12.10 -35.73 -44.77
CA GLU A 289 10.66 -35.65 -45.00
C GLU A 289 9.87 -36.21 -43.80
N GLN A 290 10.32 -37.32 -43.22
CA GLN A 290 9.68 -37.92 -42.07
C GLN A 290 9.80 -37.04 -40.81
N GLN A 291 10.96 -36.39 -40.61
CA GLN A 291 11.14 -35.46 -39.50
C GLN A 291 10.38 -34.15 -39.71
N LEU A 292 10.30 -33.65 -40.94
CA LEU A 292 9.53 -32.46 -41.29
C LEU A 292 8.02 -32.69 -41.08
N GLN A 293 7.50 -33.88 -41.43
CA GLN A 293 6.12 -34.26 -41.09
C GLN A 293 5.87 -34.31 -39.58
N ARG A 294 6.83 -34.84 -38.79
CA ARG A 294 6.73 -34.82 -37.32
C ARG A 294 6.75 -33.39 -36.78
N GLN A 295 7.56 -32.51 -37.37
CA GLN A 295 7.65 -31.11 -36.99
C GLN A 295 6.35 -30.35 -37.31
N ILE A 296 5.76 -30.57 -38.49
CA ILE A 296 4.47 -29.97 -38.85
C ILE A 296 3.39 -30.40 -37.85
N ARG A 297 3.35 -31.68 -37.47
CA ARG A 297 2.38 -32.18 -36.49
C ARG A 297 2.62 -31.57 -35.09
N PHE A 298 3.88 -31.42 -34.69
CA PHE A 298 4.23 -30.79 -33.42
C PHE A 298 3.86 -29.30 -33.39
N VAL A 299 4.09 -28.57 -34.48
CA VAL A 299 3.69 -27.15 -34.58
C VAL A 299 2.17 -27.03 -34.48
N GLN A 300 1.42 -27.87 -35.17
CA GLN A 300 -0.05 -27.89 -35.08
C GLN A 300 -0.54 -28.21 -33.66
N GLU A 301 0.09 -29.15 -32.97
CA GLU A 301 -0.22 -29.48 -31.57
C GLU A 301 0.12 -28.30 -30.63
N SER A 302 1.25 -27.62 -30.88
CA SER A 302 1.62 -26.43 -30.13
C SER A 302 0.67 -25.25 -30.37
N ASP A 303 0.22 -25.04 -31.61
CA ASP A 303 -0.75 -24.00 -31.94
C ASP A 303 -2.10 -24.27 -31.26
N THR A 304 -2.51 -25.54 -31.19
CA THR A 304 -3.74 -25.95 -30.48
C THR A 304 -3.60 -25.71 -28.97
N CYS A 305 -2.44 -26.01 -28.40
CA CYS A 305 -2.15 -25.75 -26.98
C CYS A 305 -2.13 -24.25 -26.67
N VAL A 306 -1.53 -23.43 -27.54
CA VAL A 306 -1.54 -21.97 -27.42
C VAL A 306 -2.96 -21.42 -27.48
N GLN A 307 -3.79 -21.90 -28.41
CA GLN A 307 -5.20 -21.50 -28.48
C GLN A 307 -5.96 -21.84 -27.18
N LEU A 308 -5.74 -23.03 -26.62
CA LEU A 308 -6.35 -23.42 -25.34
C LEU A 308 -5.86 -22.51 -24.19
N LEU A 309 -4.59 -22.16 -24.16
CA LEU A 309 -4.03 -21.23 -23.16
C LEU A 309 -4.59 -19.81 -23.34
N GLU A 310 -4.77 -19.33 -24.57
CA GLU A 310 -5.40 -18.05 -24.87
C GLU A 310 -6.88 -18.04 -24.42
N GLU A 311 -7.61 -19.14 -24.65
CA GLU A 311 -8.98 -19.33 -24.15
C GLU A 311 -9.05 -19.38 -22.62
N GLU A 312 -8.10 -20.04 -21.95
CA GLU A 312 -8.04 -20.04 -20.49
C GLU A 312 -7.69 -18.66 -19.93
N LEU A 313 -6.79 -17.92 -20.60
CA LEU A 313 -6.40 -16.57 -20.20
C LEU A 313 -7.56 -15.59 -20.38
N THR A 314 -8.32 -15.68 -21.47
CA THR A 314 -9.52 -14.86 -21.68
C THR A 314 -10.58 -15.15 -20.62
N LYS A 315 -10.83 -16.42 -20.28
CA LYS A 315 -11.73 -16.81 -19.18
C LYS A 315 -11.26 -16.32 -17.81
N ALA A 316 -9.95 -16.34 -17.55
CA ALA A 316 -9.38 -15.83 -16.31
C ALA A 316 -9.57 -14.31 -16.20
N ASN A 317 -9.34 -13.56 -17.29
CA ASN A 317 -9.58 -12.13 -17.35
C ASN A 317 -11.06 -11.77 -17.16
N GLU A 318 -11.97 -12.54 -17.75
CA GLU A 318 -13.41 -12.35 -17.54
C GLU A 318 -13.79 -12.54 -16.06
N LYS A 319 -13.26 -13.56 -15.39
CA LYS A 319 -13.47 -13.76 -13.95
C LYS A 319 -12.92 -12.61 -13.11
N ILE A 320 -11.76 -12.06 -13.47
CA ILE A 320 -11.20 -10.89 -12.79
C ILE A 320 -12.13 -9.69 -12.95
N ALA A 321 -12.63 -9.42 -14.16
CA ALA A 321 -13.56 -8.31 -14.39
C ALA A 321 -14.87 -8.46 -13.58
N ILE A 322 -15.38 -9.70 -13.44
CA ILE A 322 -16.55 -9.98 -12.59
C ILE A 322 -16.23 -9.71 -11.11
N GLN A 323 -15.07 -10.14 -10.63
CA GLN A 323 -14.64 -9.90 -9.24
C GLN A 323 -14.42 -8.42 -8.94
N GLU A 324 -13.83 -7.67 -9.87
CA GLU A 324 -13.70 -6.21 -9.76
C GLU A 324 -15.08 -5.54 -9.67
N GLY A 325 -16.04 -5.93 -10.51
CA GLY A 325 -17.41 -5.44 -10.42
C GLY A 325 -18.13 -5.82 -9.11
N GLN A 326 -17.81 -6.97 -8.51
CA GLN A 326 -18.32 -7.33 -7.17
C GLN A 326 -17.73 -6.45 -6.08
N ILE A 327 -16.43 -6.18 -6.13
CA ILE A 327 -15.76 -5.29 -5.17
C ILE A 327 -16.32 -3.86 -5.26
N ASP A 328 -16.58 -3.36 -6.47
CA ASP A 328 -17.17 -2.04 -6.67
C ASP A 328 -18.60 -1.96 -6.08
N ASN A 329 -19.41 -3.00 -6.27
CA ASN A 329 -20.74 -3.10 -5.65
C ASN A 329 -20.65 -3.17 -4.12
N ASP A 330 -19.73 -3.97 -3.58
CA ASP A 330 -19.51 -4.06 -2.14
C ASP A 330 -19.07 -2.71 -1.56
N HIS A 331 -18.24 -1.96 -2.30
CA HIS A 331 -17.82 -0.62 -1.89
C HIS A 331 -18.99 0.37 -1.89
N GLN A 332 -19.89 0.32 -2.88
CA GLN A 332 -21.11 1.11 -2.89
C GLN A 332 -22.03 0.76 -1.70
N LEU A 333 -22.21 -0.53 -1.41
CA LEU A 333 -22.97 -1.01 -0.25
C LEU A 333 -22.35 -0.56 1.08
N GLU A 334 -21.02 -0.51 1.17
CA GLU A 334 -20.31 0.01 2.34
C GLU A 334 -20.54 1.52 2.51
N GLU A 335 -20.48 2.28 1.42
CA GLU A 335 -20.76 3.72 1.44
C GLU A 335 -22.22 4.01 1.84
N GLU A 336 -23.18 3.25 1.32
CA GLU A 336 -24.59 3.35 1.73
C GLU A 336 -24.76 3.02 3.22
N ASN A 337 -24.11 1.96 3.71
CA ASN A 337 -24.13 1.61 5.13
C ASN A 337 -23.54 2.71 6.02
N LEU A 338 -22.48 3.39 5.58
CA LEU A 338 -21.91 4.53 6.29
C LEU A 338 -22.88 5.70 6.34
N ARG A 339 -23.53 6.04 5.23
CA ARG A 339 -24.57 7.08 5.18
C ARG A 339 -25.77 6.74 6.07
N ILE A 340 -26.20 5.47 6.09
CA ILE A 340 -27.27 5.01 6.98
C ILE A 340 -26.83 5.17 8.44
N LYS A 341 -25.59 4.78 8.81
CA LYS A 341 -25.09 4.98 10.18
C LYS A 341 -25.04 6.45 10.59
N GLU A 342 -24.63 7.33 9.69
CA GLU A 342 -24.59 8.77 9.96
C GLU A 342 -25.99 9.36 10.18
N THR A 343 -26.97 8.98 9.35
CA THR A 343 -28.37 9.40 9.53
C THR A 343 -29.00 8.81 10.79
N LEU A 344 -28.64 7.58 11.18
CA LEU A 344 -29.09 6.98 12.44
C LEU A 344 -28.48 7.71 13.64
N HIS A 345 -27.20 8.09 13.56
CA HIS A 345 -26.54 8.87 14.60
C HIS A 345 -27.15 10.27 14.74
N SER A 346 -27.43 10.97 13.62
CA SER A 346 -28.10 12.26 13.65
C SER A 346 -29.51 12.15 14.24
N PHE A 347 -30.27 11.14 13.84
CA PHE A 347 -31.61 10.87 14.38
C PHE A 347 -31.58 10.58 15.88
N THR A 348 -30.60 9.80 16.34
CA THR A 348 -30.41 9.52 17.77
C THR A 348 -30.07 10.78 18.56
N HIS A 349 -29.23 11.66 17.99
CA HIS A 349 -28.89 12.94 18.61
C HIS A 349 -30.09 13.88 18.67
N GLU A 350 -30.86 13.98 17.59
CA GLU A 350 -32.08 14.78 17.52
C GLU A 350 -33.15 14.26 18.49
N SER A 351 -33.34 12.94 18.57
CA SER A 351 -34.25 12.31 19.53
C SER A 351 -33.85 12.60 20.98
N LYS A 352 -32.54 12.60 21.29
CA LYS A 352 -32.04 12.99 22.61
C LYS A 352 -32.31 14.47 22.91
N SER A 353 -32.06 15.36 21.96
CA SER A 353 -32.34 16.79 22.12
C SER A 353 -33.84 17.06 22.28
N LEU A 354 -34.70 16.35 21.55
CA LEU A 354 -36.15 16.43 21.72
C LEU A 354 -36.59 15.94 23.10
N LEU A 355 -36.04 14.85 23.61
CA LEU A 355 -36.32 14.37 24.96
C LEU A 355 -35.90 15.38 26.03
N GLU A 356 -34.73 16.01 25.86
CA GLU A 356 -34.25 17.05 26.78
C GLU A 356 -35.19 18.28 26.75
N ASN A 357 -35.61 18.73 25.57
CA ASN A 357 -36.60 19.80 25.44
C ASN A 357 -37.95 19.43 26.07
N ILE A 358 -38.40 18.18 25.93
CA ILE A 358 -39.63 17.70 26.58
C ILE A 358 -39.47 17.74 28.10
N GLU A 359 -38.34 17.29 28.64
CA GLU A 359 -38.08 17.32 30.08
C GLU A 359 -38.02 18.76 30.62
N GLU A 360 -37.42 19.69 29.88
CA GLU A 360 -37.43 21.12 30.22
C GLU A 360 -38.85 21.69 30.22
N LEU A 361 -39.65 21.38 29.19
CA LEU A 361 -41.05 21.83 29.10
C LEU A 361 -41.92 21.21 30.21
N GLU A 362 -41.69 19.96 30.59
CA GLU A 362 -42.37 19.31 31.72
C GLU A 362 -42.00 20.01 33.04
N LYS A 363 -40.72 20.29 33.27
CA LYS A 363 -40.26 21.06 34.44
C LYS A 363 -40.85 22.46 34.48
N GLU A 364 -40.89 23.17 33.35
CA GLU A 364 -41.48 24.50 33.27
C GLU A 364 -42.99 24.44 33.55
N ASN A 365 -43.71 23.47 32.99
CA ASN A 365 -45.12 23.25 33.30
C ASN A 365 -45.36 22.96 34.78
N ASP A 366 -44.55 22.10 35.38
CA ASP A 366 -44.65 21.80 36.81
C ASP A 366 -44.34 23.03 37.67
N GLN A 367 -43.35 23.84 37.27
CA GLN A 367 -43.07 25.13 37.93
C GLN A 367 -44.24 26.09 37.80
N LEU A 368 -44.83 26.26 36.61
CA LEU A 368 -45.99 27.11 36.38
C LEU A 368 -47.22 26.63 37.16
N LYS A 369 -47.44 25.32 37.21
CA LYS A 369 -48.54 24.70 37.96
C LYS A 369 -48.37 24.90 39.47
N ASN A 370 -47.15 24.73 39.98
CA ASN A 370 -46.82 25.00 41.39
C ASN A 370 -46.92 26.50 41.73
N SER A 371 -46.52 27.37 40.80
CA SER A 371 -46.64 28.83 40.95
C SER A 371 -48.10 29.24 41.00
N SER A 372 -48.93 28.73 40.09
CA SER A 372 -50.38 28.96 40.06
C SER A 372 -51.06 28.42 41.32
N GLN A 373 -50.66 27.25 41.83
CA GLN A 373 -51.16 26.71 43.09
C GLN A 373 -50.74 27.51 44.32
N LYS A 374 -49.51 28.06 44.33
CA LYS A 374 -49.04 28.95 45.40
C LYS A 374 -49.76 30.30 45.37
N GLN A 375 -49.97 30.86 44.18
CA GLN A 375 -50.73 32.09 43.98
C GLN A 375 -52.20 31.91 44.40
N ASN A 376 -52.81 30.75 44.11
CA ASN A 376 -54.14 30.39 44.63
C ASN A 376 -54.16 30.14 46.14
N LYS A 377 -53.05 29.72 46.76
CA LYS A 377 -52.98 29.52 48.22
C LYS A 377 -52.69 30.81 48.98
N GLU A 378 -51.95 31.75 48.42
CA GLU A 378 -51.72 33.09 48.99
C GLU A 378 -52.90 34.04 48.75
N SER A 379 -53.74 33.79 47.72
CA SER A 379 -55.02 34.48 47.55
C SER A 379 -56.12 33.99 48.50
N ASN A 380 -55.90 32.94 49.29
CA ASN A 380 -56.94 32.33 50.13
C ASN A 380 -57.11 33.01 51.52
N GLN A 381 -56.78 34.30 51.61
CA GLN A 381 -57.10 35.16 52.77
C GLN A 381 -57.93 36.40 52.42
N GLN A 382 -58.42 36.55 51.18
CA GLN A 382 -59.59 37.38 50.89
C GLN A 382 -60.56 36.56 50.03
N PRO A 383 -61.82 36.42 50.45
CA PRO A 383 -62.72 35.45 49.86
C PRO A 383 -63.07 35.84 48.42
N ASP A 384 -63.21 34.81 47.58
CA ASP A 384 -63.95 34.75 46.31
C ASP A 384 -65.37 35.38 46.36
N ASP A 385 -65.81 35.90 47.50
CA ASP A 385 -67.08 36.58 47.66
C ASP A 385 -67.22 37.79 46.72
N HIS A 386 -66.16 38.54 46.41
CA HIS A 386 -66.30 39.71 45.52
C HIS A 386 -66.61 39.32 44.07
N PHE A 387 -65.91 38.31 43.54
CA PHE A 387 -66.16 37.81 42.19
C PHE A 387 -67.47 37.03 42.11
N HIS A 388 -67.85 36.32 43.17
CA HIS A 388 -69.17 35.70 43.26
C HIS A 388 -70.30 36.72 43.41
N THR A 389 -70.14 37.80 44.19
CA THR A 389 -71.15 38.86 44.27
C THR A 389 -71.28 39.61 42.96
N GLU A 390 -70.18 39.94 42.28
CA GLU A 390 -70.23 40.55 40.94
C GLU A 390 -70.90 39.63 39.92
N LEU A 391 -70.62 38.31 39.93
CA LEU A 391 -71.30 37.36 39.03
C LEU A 391 -72.80 37.21 39.33
N VAL A 392 -73.19 37.30 40.60
CA VAL A 392 -74.60 37.27 41.03
C VAL A 392 -75.31 38.57 40.64
N GLU A 393 -74.65 39.72 40.81
CA GLU A 393 -75.17 41.02 40.36
C GLU A 393 -75.29 41.06 38.83
N LEU A 394 -74.29 40.61 38.08
CA LEU A 394 -74.34 40.57 36.61
C LEU A 394 -75.44 39.63 36.11
N ARG A 395 -75.66 38.47 36.78
CA ARG A 395 -76.78 37.58 36.48
C ARG A 395 -78.13 38.24 36.77
N LYS A 396 -78.22 39.01 37.86
CA LYS A 396 -79.44 39.72 38.23
C LYS A 396 -79.75 40.85 37.24
N GLU A 397 -78.74 41.60 36.82
CA GLU A 397 -78.87 42.62 35.78
C GLU A 397 -79.27 42.01 34.44
N TYR A 398 -78.69 40.87 34.05
CA TYR A 398 -79.11 40.14 32.85
C TYR A 398 -80.56 39.66 32.94
N ALA A 399 -80.98 39.13 34.08
CA ALA A 399 -82.36 38.68 34.29
C ALA A 399 -83.35 39.87 34.27
N GLU A 400 -82.99 41.02 34.86
CA GLU A 400 -83.79 42.24 34.77
C GLU A 400 -83.84 42.79 33.33
N LEU A 401 -82.74 42.72 32.59
CA LEU A 401 -82.70 43.12 31.18
C LEU A 401 -83.58 42.20 30.33
N GLU A 402 -83.50 40.90 30.55
CA GLU A 402 -84.33 39.89 29.88
C GLU A 402 -85.82 40.09 30.21
N ALA A 403 -86.15 40.37 31.47
CA ALA A 403 -87.52 40.69 31.89
C ALA A 403 -88.03 41.99 31.24
N LYS A 404 -87.22 43.04 31.20
CA LYS A 404 -87.56 44.29 30.47
C LYS A 404 -87.71 44.06 28.98
N TYR A 405 -86.89 43.21 28.37
CA TYR A 405 -86.97 42.87 26.96
C TYR A 405 -88.24 42.06 26.65
N LEU A 406 -88.62 41.15 27.55
CA LEU A 406 -89.88 40.41 27.51
C LEU A 406 -91.08 41.35 27.65
N GLU A 407 -91.04 42.30 28.57
CA GLU A 407 -92.10 43.29 28.76
C GLU A 407 -92.23 44.24 27.55
N LEU A 408 -91.11 44.61 26.91
CA LEU A 408 -91.11 45.38 25.66
C LEU A 408 -91.60 44.59 24.45
N LYS A 409 -91.46 43.25 24.46
CA LYS A 409 -91.92 42.36 23.39
C LYS A 409 -93.42 42.03 23.50
N PHE A 410 -94.00 42.18 24.70
CA PHE A 410 -95.42 41.95 24.98
C PHE A 410 -96.25 43.23 25.11
N LYS A 411 -95.64 44.41 24.95
CA LYS A 411 -96.30 45.66 24.55
C LYS A 411 -96.28 45.79 23.04
#